data_AF-A0AAV5TQE4-F1
#
_entry.id   AF-A0AAV5TQE4-F1
#
_cell.length_a   1.000
_cell.length_b   1.000
_cell.length_c   1.000
_cell.angle_alpha   90.00
_cell.angle_beta   90.00
_cell.angle_gamma   90.00
#
_symmetry.space_group_name_H-M   'P 1'
#
loop_
_entity.id
_entity.type
_entity.pdbx_description
1 polymer ?
#
loop_
_entity_poly.entity_id
_entity_poly.type
_entity_poly.pdbx_seq_one_letter_code
_entity_poly.pdbx_strand_id
1 'polypeptide(L)'
;DYFFGMHDKDWAPVFCHMFSKKMDKLCIDNSYFPEYLSTEGADLLRNKLPLLGKKIWFDATCNKYADGLNEMTNDHSITVHGASLSIKHTSRENE
;
A
#
# COMPACT_ATOMS: atom_id res chain seq x y z
N ASP A 1 -6.42 -16.93 9.89
CA ASP A 1 -7.18 -15.74 10.28
C ASP A 1 -7.23 -14.73 9.15
N TYR A 2 -8.41 -14.19 8.87
CA TYR A 2 -8.62 -13.16 7.85
C TYR A 2 -8.47 -11.77 8.46
N PHE A 3 -8.08 -10.76 7.67
CA PHE A 3 -7.92 -9.39 8.16
C PHE A 3 -9.25 -8.91 8.78
N PHE A 4 -9.25 -8.63 10.09
CA PHE A 4 -10.45 -8.31 10.88
C PHE A 4 -11.64 -9.28 10.74
N GLY A 5 -11.39 -10.57 10.45
CA GLY A 5 -12.44 -11.59 10.32
C GLY A 5 -13.40 -11.38 9.14
N MET A 6 -13.07 -10.50 8.19
CA MET A 6 -13.89 -10.26 7.00
C MET A 6 -13.38 -11.06 5.80
N HIS A 7 -14.31 -11.64 5.06
CA HIS A 7 -14.08 -12.39 3.82
C HIS A 7 -14.31 -11.51 2.60
N ASP A 8 -13.55 -11.77 1.52
CA ASP A 8 -13.72 -11.20 0.17
C ASP A 8 -13.87 -9.68 0.11
N LYS A 9 -13.27 -8.97 1.09
CA LYS A 9 -13.32 -7.52 1.16
C LYS A 9 -12.17 -6.92 0.37
N ASP A 10 -12.50 -5.99 -0.52
CA ASP A 10 -11.50 -5.10 -1.08
C ASP A 10 -11.03 -4.11 -0.01
N TRP A 11 -9.80 -4.30 0.45
CA TRP A 11 -9.20 -3.50 1.49
C TRP A 11 -8.61 -2.18 0.98
N ALA A 12 -8.32 -2.07 -0.32
CA ALA A 12 -7.68 -0.88 -0.87
C ALA A 12 -8.50 0.40 -0.69
N PRO A 13 -9.83 0.43 -0.93
CA PRO A 13 -10.66 1.60 -0.63
C PRO A 13 -10.66 1.96 0.85
N VAL A 14 -10.60 0.98 1.75
CA VAL A 14 -10.56 1.20 3.21
C VAL A 14 -9.23 1.85 3.60
N PHE A 15 -8.11 1.36 3.08
CA PHE A 15 -6.79 1.98 3.29
C PHE A 15 -6.77 3.42 2.76
N CYS A 16 -7.23 3.66 1.53
CA CYS A 16 -7.39 5.02 0.97
C CYS A 16 -8.19 5.93 1.90
N HIS A 17 -9.32 5.43 2.43
CA HIS A 17 -10.15 6.19 3.36
C HIS A 17 -9.39 6.51 4.65
N MET A 18 -8.69 5.55 5.25
CA MET A 18 -7.93 5.76 6.48
C MET A 18 -6.83 6.82 6.29
N PHE A 19 -6.08 6.76 5.19
CA PHE A 19 -5.05 7.75 4.87
C PHE A 19 -5.61 9.14 4.56
N SER A 20 -6.79 9.22 3.92
CA SER A 20 -7.49 10.51 3.71
C SER A 20 -7.91 11.19 5.01
N LYS A 21 -7.94 10.43 6.11
CA LYS A 21 -8.24 10.93 7.46
C LYS A 21 -6.93 11.12 8.23
N LYS A 22 -6.80 10.46 9.38
CA LYS A 22 -5.73 10.68 10.35
C LYS A 22 -4.56 9.70 10.23
N MET A 23 -4.66 8.67 9.38
CA MET A 23 -3.59 7.69 9.25
C MET A 23 -2.46 8.25 8.39
N ASP A 24 -1.23 8.11 8.88
CA ASP A 24 -0.01 8.52 8.16
C ASP A 24 0.95 7.35 7.95
N LYS A 25 0.79 6.25 8.70
CA LYS A 25 1.61 5.05 8.64
C LYS A 25 0.76 3.77 8.72
N LEU A 26 1.01 2.80 7.85
CA LEU A 26 0.43 1.46 7.91
C LEU A 26 1.41 0.42 7.34
N CYS A 27 1.71 -0.62 8.12
CA CYS A 27 2.47 -1.80 7.69
C CYS A 27 1.56 -3.02 7.77
N ILE A 28 1.46 -3.80 6.70
CA ILE A 28 0.74 -5.07 6.69
C ILE A 28 1.64 -6.16 6.13
N ASP A 29 2.17 -6.99 7.01
CA ASP A 29 2.82 -8.24 6.62
C ASP A 29 1.80 -9.39 6.68
N ASN A 30 1.44 -9.91 5.51
CA ASN A 30 0.53 -11.03 5.36
C ASN A 30 1.02 -11.98 4.25
N SER A 31 2.27 -12.42 4.38
CA SER A 31 2.93 -13.35 3.45
C SER A 31 2.19 -14.68 3.24
N TYR A 32 1.42 -15.15 4.24
CA TYR A 32 0.65 -16.39 4.13
C TYR A 32 -0.62 -16.26 3.27
N PHE A 33 -1.20 -15.07 3.18
CA PHE A 33 -2.44 -14.82 2.45
C PHE A 33 -2.35 -13.52 1.62
N PRO A 34 -1.47 -13.45 0.61
CA PRO A 34 -1.19 -12.22 -0.14
C PRO A 34 -2.37 -11.72 -0.99
N GLU A 35 -3.38 -12.58 -1.22
CA GLU A 35 -4.54 -12.28 -2.05
C GLU A 35 -5.55 -11.31 -1.40
N TYR A 36 -5.32 -10.87 -0.16
CA TYR A 36 -6.14 -9.83 0.48
C TYR A 36 -6.06 -8.47 -0.23
N LEU A 37 -5.05 -8.27 -1.07
CA LEU A 37 -4.88 -7.11 -1.92
C LEU A 37 -4.86 -7.57 -3.40
N SER A 38 -5.92 -7.27 -4.14
CA SER A 38 -5.98 -7.55 -5.57
C SER A 38 -5.06 -6.63 -6.37
N THR A 39 -4.81 -6.94 -7.64
CA THR A 39 -4.04 -6.08 -8.54
C THR A 39 -4.69 -4.71 -8.69
N GLU A 40 -6.01 -4.67 -8.89
CA GLU A 40 -6.77 -3.42 -9.01
C GLU A 40 -6.73 -2.60 -7.72
N GLY A 41 -6.79 -3.28 -6.56
CA GLY A 41 -6.64 -2.64 -5.26
C GLY A 41 -5.24 -2.06 -5.06
N ALA A 42 -4.19 -2.79 -5.43
CA ALA A 42 -2.82 -2.31 -5.39
C ALA A 42 -2.61 -1.09 -6.29
N ASP A 43 -3.14 -1.14 -7.53
CA ASP A 43 -3.09 -0.02 -8.47
C ASP A 43 -3.89 1.19 -7.98
N LEU A 44 -5.02 0.96 -7.30
CA LEU A 44 -5.78 2.03 -6.66
C LEU A 44 -4.92 2.74 -5.60
N LEU A 45 -4.23 1.99 -4.73
CA LEU A 45 -3.38 2.56 -3.68
C LEU A 45 -2.20 3.34 -4.27
N ARG A 46 -1.50 2.71 -5.23
CA ARG A 46 -0.40 3.34 -6.00
C ARG A 46 -0.82 4.68 -6.58
N ASN A 47 -2.01 4.76 -7.18
CA ASN A 47 -2.49 5.96 -7.84
C ASN A 47 -3.08 7.00 -6.86
N LYS A 48 -3.64 6.59 -5.73
CA LYS A 48 -4.37 7.49 -4.82
C LYS A 48 -3.53 8.04 -3.68
N LEU A 49 -2.73 7.21 -3.01
CA LEU A 49 -2.03 7.63 -1.80
C LEU A 49 -1.06 8.81 -2.04
N PRO A 50 -0.24 8.82 -3.10
CA PRO A 50 0.66 9.94 -3.39
C PRO A 50 -0.07 11.27 -3.66
N LEU A 51 -1.35 11.23 -4.03
CA LEU A 51 -2.15 12.43 -4.34
C LEU A 51 -2.81 13.06 -3.11
N LEU A 52 -2.70 12.45 -1.92
CA LEU A 52 -3.35 12.95 -0.72
C LEU A 52 -2.67 14.18 -0.10
N GLY A 53 -1.49 14.60 -0.61
CA GLY A 53 -0.75 15.75 -0.10
C GLY A 53 -0.23 15.54 1.34
N LYS A 54 -0.10 14.28 1.76
CA LYS A 54 0.34 13.88 3.10
C LYS A 54 1.67 13.16 3.00
N LYS A 55 2.46 13.23 4.08
CA LYS A 55 3.69 12.42 4.21
C LYS A 55 3.29 11.02 4.62
N ILE A 56 2.96 10.16 3.66
CA ILE A 56 2.47 8.80 3.89
C ILE A 56 3.63 7.81 3.98
N TRP A 57 3.45 6.79 4.82
CA TRP A 57 4.22 5.56 4.79
C TRP A 57 3.24 4.39 4.74
N PHE A 58 3.27 3.65 3.63
CA PHE A 58 2.45 2.49 3.43
C PHE A 58 3.33 1.34 2.95
N ASP A 59 3.24 0.20 3.61
CA ASP A 59 3.91 -1.04 3.22
C ASP A 59 2.92 -2.18 3.41
N ALA A 60 2.75 -3.01 2.38
CA ALA A 60 1.76 -4.07 2.39
C ALA A 60 2.17 -5.22 1.49
N THR A 61 2.10 -6.45 1.99
CA THR A 61 2.32 -7.64 1.17
C THR A 61 1.46 -7.59 -0.10
N CYS A 62 2.09 -7.67 -1.25
CA CYS A 62 1.52 -7.65 -2.59
C CYS A 62 2.40 -8.47 -3.54
N ASN A 63 1.86 -9.56 -4.09
CA ASN A 63 2.55 -10.44 -5.05
C ASN A 63 2.23 -10.11 -6.52
N LYS A 64 1.55 -8.99 -6.79
CA LYS A 64 0.97 -8.69 -8.11
C LYS A 64 1.93 -8.01 -9.09
N TYR A 65 3.03 -7.45 -8.60
CA TYR A 65 4.03 -6.74 -9.41
C TYR A 65 5.28 -7.60 -9.65
N ALA A 66 5.11 -8.72 -10.37
CA ALA A 66 6.21 -9.65 -10.65
C ALA A 66 7.35 -9.02 -11.47
N ASP A 67 7.03 -8.07 -12.35
CA ASP A 67 8.01 -7.35 -13.19
C ASP A 67 8.73 -6.21 -12.45
N GLY A 68 8.41 -6.03 -11.16
CA GLY A 68 8.90 -4.93 -10.33
C GLY A 68 8.16 -3.62 -10.58
N LEU A 69 8.34 -2.69 -9.63
CA LEU A 69 7.80 -1.34 -9.68
C LEU A 69 8.82 -0.41 -9.03
N ASN A 70 9.14 0.70 -9.70
CA ASN A 70 9.99 1.74 -9.17
C ASN A 70 9.62 3.08 -9.82
N GLU A 71 8.84 3.88 -9.11
CA GLU A 71 8.31 5.14 -9.58
C GLU A 71 8.39 6.20 -8.49
N MET A 72 8.34 7.46 -8.88
CA MET A 72 8.24 8.59 -7.96
C MET A 72 7.08 9.49 -8.36
N THR A 73 6.20 9.80 -7.40
CA THR A 73 5.05 10.70 -7.63
C THR A 73 4.82 11.55 -6.39
N ASN A 74 4.74 12.88 -6.53
CA ASN A 74 4.50 13.83 -5.43
C ASN A 74 5.38 13.55 -4.19
N ASP A 75 6.68 13.42 -4.38
CA ASP A 75 7.64 13.10 -3.32
C ASP A 75 7.39 11.77 -2.61
N HIS A 76 6.67 10.83 -3.23
CA HIS A 76 6.53 9.44 -2.77
C HIS A 76 7.29 8.50 -3.70
N SER A 77 8.17 7.71 -3.10
CA SER A 77 8.75 6.53 -3.73
C SER A 77 7.72 5.40 -3.71
N ILE A 78 7.46 4.83 -4.88
CA ILE A 78 6.55 3.71 -5.09
C ILE A 78 7.39 2.55 -5.58
N THR A 79 7.62 1.57 -4.71
CA THR A 79 8.50 0.45 -5.01
C THR A 79 7.87 -0.88 -4.66
N VAL A 80 8.36 -1.93 -5.30
CA VAL A 80 8.09 -3.30 -4.88
C VAL A 80 9.39 -3.91 -4.39
N HIS A 81 9.41 -4.34 -3.13
CA HIS A 81 10.54 -5.02 -2.52
C HIS A 81 10.10 -6.41 -2.09
N GLY A 82 10.63 -7.44 -2.75
CA GLY A 82 10.17 -8.82 -2.55
C GLY A 82 8.70 -8.96 -2.94
N ALA A 83 7.86 -9.37 -2.00
CA ALA A 83 6.41 -9.49 -2.18
C ALA A 83 5.65 -8.38 -1.43
N SER A 84 6.19 -7.16 -1.35
CA SER A 84 5.53 -6.01 -0.73
C SER A 84 5.47 -4.81 -1.66
N LEU A 85 4.30 -4.15 -1.70
CA LEU A 85 4.11 -2.81 -2.27
C LEU A 85 4.43 -1.77 -1.19
N SER A 86 5.40 -0.91 -1.48
CA SER A 86 5.82 0.19 -0.63
C SER A 86 5.48 1.52 -1.31
N ILE A 87 4.76 2.40 -0.60
CA ILE A 87 4.47 3.77 -0.99
C ILE A 87 4.90 4.67 0.17
N LYS A 88 6.08 5.28 0.05
CA LYS A 88 6.70 6.06 1.13
C LYS A 88 7.04 7.45 0.64
N HIS A 89 6.60 8.46 1.37
CA HIS A 89 7.10 9.82 1.20
C HIS A 89 8.61 9.84 1.44
N THR A 90 9.38 10.57 0.63
CA THR A 90 10.86 10.65 0.68
C THR A 90 11.39 10.99 2.07
N SER A 91 10.67 11.83 2.83
CA SER A 91 11.02 12.14 4.22
C SER A 91 10.88 10.98 5.20
N ARG A 92 10.37 9.82 4.77
CA ARG A 92 10.08 8.63 5.60
C ARG A 92 10.77 7.37 5.08
N GLU A 93 11.74 7.50 4.17
CA GLU A 93 12.45 6.35 3.57
C GLU A 93 13.17 5.47 4.61
N ASN A 94 13.63 6.06 5.71
CA ASN A 94 14.34 5.37 6.79
C ASN A 94 13.41 4.83 7.90
N GLU A 95 12.09 4.96 7.75
CA GLU A 95 11.07 4.44 8.67
C GLU A 95 10.51 3.08 8.25
#